data_AF-A0A6L9IR20-F1
#
_entry.id   AF-A0A6L9IR20-F1
#
_cell.length_a   1.000
_cell.length_b   1.000
_cell.length_c   1.000
_cell.angle_alpha   90.00
_cell.angle_beta   90.00
_cell.angle_gamma   90.00
#
_symmetry.space_group_name_H-M   'P 1'
#
loop_
_entity.id
_entity.type
_entity.pdbx_description
1 polymer ?
#
loop_
_entity_poly.entity_id
_entity_poly.type
_entity_poly.pdbx_seq_one_letter_code
_entity_poly.pdbx_strand_id
1 'polypeptide(L)'
;MLNLPVDWGTLWLGGFCAVGAIGGLPIRDADYAAHPPLDNLLTLPTDMMLPEDATLEAAEKAWSDQLGSALVVLIRDDYRARRLLHEAVGIQAGEWVGVPANASRDLAESVKHHKALPRFLDFDAHLQLAPSDTRYTWAQAIRGLWQPQNAAWLDFADTLPLPGAVERSSVTLYGLHLPDGDRPGALLVLTDPTLYETICALRQPDDCPNPKLALAQCKRLPQLAEQQSKNLAEVRRGVHEAAGLETLQANKLALATGVAVQIPAESNVATFYSYVEQENTPVRWLPQIQPLHYAALRADGAPDHRGTGANLARWLYVPVGPDYTFEEIKHGVLGIVKSAEYLGVRWRTNPAYAAEYAALMDQTYGAGHEAYRPLFALDETIPTGD
;
A
#
# COMPACT_ATOMS: atom_id res chain seq x y z
N MET A 1 -25.36 14.68 15.05
CA MET A 1 -24.77 15.76 14.23
C MET A 1 -24.85 15.31 12.78
N LEU A 2 -25.37 16.15 11.88
CA LEU A 2 -25.39 15.85 10.45
C LEU A 2 -23.92 15.81 9.98
N ASN A 3 -23.45 14.65 9.52
CA ASN A 3 -22.15 14.52 8.84
C ASN A 3 -22.27 15.23 7.49
N LEU A 4 -22.02 16.54 7.48
CA LEU A 4 -21.83 17.26 6.22
C LEU A 4 -20.55 16.73 5.56
N PRO A 5 -20.57 16.43 4.24
CA PRO A 5 -19.37 16.00 3.54
C PRO A 5 -18.28 17.08 3.67
N VAL A 6 -17.07 16.65 3.99
CA VAL A 6 -15.91 17.54 4.11
C VAL A 6 -15.54 18.06 2.73
N ASP A 7 -15.44 19.38 2.60
CA ASP A 7 -14.99 20.06 1.39
C ASP A 7 -13.47 20.27 1.44
N TRP A 8 -12.72 19.32 0.85
CA TRP A 8 -11.26 19.35 0.86
C TRP A 8 -10.68 20.49 0.02
N GLY A 9 -11.41 20.96 -0.99
CA GLY A 9 -10.98 22.05 -1.85
C GLY A 9 -10.89 23.38 -1.11
N THR A 10 -11.75 23.60 -0.11
CA THR A 10 -11.79 24.84 0.68
C THR A 10 -11.06 24.74 2.02
N LEU A 11 -10.76 23.52 2.51
CA LEU A 11 -9.92 23.32 3.70
C LEU A 11 -8.46 23.76 3.50
N TRP A 12 -7.99 23.79 2.25
CA TRP A 12 -6.69 24.33 1.89
C TRP A 12 -6.89 25.52 0.94
N LEU A 13 -6.63 26.74 1.43
CA LEU A 13 -6.79 27.97 0.66
C LEU A 13 -5.54 28.35 -0.16
N GLY A 14 -4.57 27.42 -0.31
CA GLY A 14 -3.29 27.64 -0.99
C GLY A 14 -2.42 28.61 -0.19
N GLY A 15 -1.23 28.25 0.30
CA GLY A 15 -0.18 29.13 0.91
C GLY A 15 -0.53 30.23 1.95
N PHE A 16 -1.81 30.54 2.17
CA PHE A 16 -2.40 31.30 3.24
C PHE A 16 -2.49 30.32 4.40
N CYS A 17 -1.39 30.26 5.13
CA CYS A 17 -1.50 30.10 6.57
C CYS A 17 -2.43 31.23 7.04
N ALA A 18 -3.73 30.97 7.19
CA ALA A 18 -4.64 31.95 7.76
C ALA A 18 -4.00 32.48 9.05
N VAL A 19 -4.07 33.77 9.33
CA VAL A 19 -3.50 34.32 10.58
C VAL A 19 -4.12 33.55 11.76
N GLY A 20 -3.32 32.69 12.41
CA GLY A 20 -3.77 31.72 13.43
C GLY A 20 -3.61 30.23 13.06
N ALA A 21 -3.29 29.90 11.82
CA ALA A 21 -2.92 28.56 11.35
C ALA A 21 -1.45 28.58 10.86
N ILE A 22 -0.52 28.31 11.77
CA ILE A 22 0.81 27.74 11.49
C ILE A 22 1.63 28.56 10.46
N GLY A 23 2.06 29.78 10.82
CA GLY A 23 2.81 30.69 9.93
C GLY A 23 4.18 30.16 9.49
N GLY A 24 4.23 29.45 8.35
CA GLY A 24 5.46 28.85 7.80
C GLY A 24 6.00 27.67 8.62
N LEU A 25 5.29 27.26 9.67
CA LEU A 25 5.61 26.10 10.48
C LEU A 25 5.13 24.81 9.75
N PRO A 26 5.73 23.65 10.03
CA PRO A 26 5.25 22.36 9.50
C PRO A 26 3.79 22.10 9.91
N ILE A 27 3.01 21.38 9.09
CA ILE A 27 1.61 21.05 9.42
C ILE A 27 1.48 20.31 10.76
N ARG A 28 2.50 19.56 11.17
CA ARG A 28 2.58 18.91 12.49
C ARG A 28 3.82 19.38 13.23
N ASP A 29 3.71 19.62 14.53
CA ASP A 29 4.87 19.94 15.36
C ASP A 29 5.87 18.78 15.40
N ALA A 30 7.15 19.09 15.66
CA ALA A 30 8.22 18.10 15.67
C ALA A 30 8.08 17.02 16.76
N ASP A 31 7.25 17.29 17.79
CA ASP A 31 6.93 16.38 18.88
C ASP A 31 5.64 15.56 18.64
N TYR A 32 4.99 15.73 17.48
CA TYR A 32 3.83 14.91 17.12
C TYR A 32 4.25 13.45 16.99
N ALA A 33 3.86 12.65 17.97
CA ALA A 33 3.93 11.20 17.88
C ALA A 33 2.79 10.74 16.96
N ALA A 34 3.14 10.31 15.75
CA ALA A 34 2.19 9.60 14.91
C ALA A 34 1.58 8.42 15.69
N HIS A 35 0.29 8.16 15.45
CA HIS A 35 -0.37 6.94 15.92
C HIS A 35 0.54 5.70 15.75
N PRO A 36 0.34 4.66 16.59
CA PRO A 36 1.21 3.50 16.63
C PRO A 36 1.62 3.04 15.23
N PRO A 37 2.89 2.63 15.03
CA PRO A 37 3.36 2.11 13.76
C PRO A 37 2.31 1.21 13.16
N LEU A 38 1.88 1.53 11.96
CA LEU A 38 0.70 0.96 11.31
C LEU A 38 0.70 -0.58 11.26
N ASP A 39 1.87 -1.20 11.27
CA ASP A 39 2.06 -2.66 11.39
C ASP A 39 1.45 -3.21 12.69
N ASN A 40 1.42 -2.42 13.77
CA ASN A 40 0.79 -2.78 15.03
C ASN A 40 -0.75 -2.76 14.97
N LEU A 41 -1.35 -2.06 14.00
CA LEU A 41 -2.80 -1.93 13.90
C LEU A 41 -3.45 -3.16 13.26
N LEU A 42 -2.72 -3.88 12.41
CA LEU A 42 -3.14 -5.19 11.89
C LEU A 42 -3.05 -6.29 12.93
N THR A 43 -2.04 -6.22 13.81
CA THR A 43 -1.83 -7.21 14.85
C THR A 43 -3.05 -7.35 15.73
N LEU A 44 -3.45 -8.59 16.03
CA LEU A 44 -4.54 -8.85 16.99
C LEU A 44 -4.14 -8.34 18.38
N PRO A 45 -4.96 -7.51 19.06
CA PRO A 45 -4.64 -6.99 20.38
C PRO A 45 -4.44 -8.12 21.40
N THR A 46 -3.42 -7.98 22.25
CA THR A 46 -3.06 -9.01 23.25
C THR A 46 -4.09 -9.16 24.36
N ASP A 47 -4.95 -8.17 24.57
CA ASP A 47 -6.03 -8.14 25.56
C ASP A 47 -7.37 -8.65 25.00
N MET A 48 -7.40 -9.10 23.74
CA MET A 48 -8.62 -9.61 23.12
C MET A 48 -9.10 -10.91 23.79
N MET A 49 -10.41 -10.97 24.09
CA MET A 49 -11.03 -12.18 24.62
C MET A 49 -10.98 -13.32 23.59
N LEU A 50 -10.30 -14.40 23.96
CA LEU A 50 -10.12 -15.57 23.10
C LEU A 50 -11.27 -16.56 23.28
N PRO A 51 -11.78 -17.19 22.20
CA PRO A 51 -12.78 -18.24 22.33
C PRO A 51 -12.19 -19.49 23.01
N GLU A 52 -12.83 -19.99 24.07
CA GLU A 52 -12.26 -21.07 24.91
C GLU A 52 -12.13 -22.42 24.19
N ASP A 53 -13.05 -22.73 23.28
CA ASP A 53 -13.15 -24.02 22.57
C ASP A 53 -12.88 -23.92 21.05
N ALA A 54 -12.07 -22.96 20.60
CA ALA A 54 -11.75 -22.83 19.18
C ALA A 54 -10.87 -24.00 18.69
N THR A 55 -11.37 -24.75 17.71
CA THR A 55 -10.57 -25.73 16.94
C THR A 55 -10.05 -25.11 15.65
N LEU A 56 -9.09 -25.77 15.00
CA LEU A 56 -8.58 -25.33 13.71
C LEU A 56 -9.68 -25.33 12.64
N GLU A 57 -10.50 -26.38 12.61
CA GLU A 57 -11.62 -26.53 11.67
C GLU A 57 -12.66 -25.43 11.86
N ALA A 58 -12.96 -25.06 13.10
CA ALA A 58 -13.86 -23.95 13.41
C ALA A 58 -13.29 -22.60 12.94
N ALA A 59 -11.99 -22.39 13.11
CA ALA A 59 -11.31 -21.18 12.63
C ALA A 59 -11.28 -21.12 11.09
N GLU A 60 -10.93 -22.22 10.41
CA GLU A 60 -10.94 -22.32 8.95
C GLU A 60 -12.33 -22.11 8.37
N LYS A 61 -13.36 -22.71 8.99
CA LYS A 61 -14.74 -22.49 8.60
C LYS A 61 -15.14 -21.01 8.71
N ALA A 62 -14.80 -20.35 9.82
CA ALA A 62 -15.10 -18.93 9.99
C ALA A 62 -14.41 -18.05 8.93
N TRP A 63 -13.13 -18.31 8.65
CA TRP A 63 -12.40 -17.63 7.58
C TRP A 63 -12.99 -17.89 6.20
N SER A 64 -13.38 -19.13 5.91
CA SER A 64 -14.06 -19.51 4.66
C SER A 64 -15.35 -18.72 4.49
N ASP A 65 -16.21 -18.73 5.52
CA ASP A 65 -17.50 -18.03 5.50
C ASP A 65 -17.30 -16.51 5.33
N GLN A 66 -16.31 -15.92 6.02
CA GLN A 66 -15.96 -14.49 5.93
C GLN A 66 -15.49 -14.06 4.53
N LEU A 67 -14.96 -15.00 3.75
CA LEU A 67 -14.43 -14.80 2.39
C LEU A 67 -15.33 -15.42 1.31
N GLY A 68 -16.63 -15.56 1.60
CA GLY A 68 -17.63 -16.03 0.63
C GLY A 68 -17.49 -17.52 0.34
N SER A 69 -17.35 -18.34 1.38
CA SER A 69 -17.16 -19.80 1.32
C SER A 69 -15.96 -20.21 0.46
N ALA A 70 -14.85 -19.50 0.60
CA ALA A 70 -13.61 -19.83 -0.11
C ALA A 70 -12.95 -21.10 0.47
N LEU A 71 -12.16 -21.81 -0.35
CA LEU A 71 -11.30 -22.87 0.17
C LEU A 71 -10.12 -22.20 0.88
N VAL A 72 -9.98 -22.45 2.18
CA VAL A 72 -8.98 -21.78 3.00
C VAL A 72 -8.15 -22.76 3.81
N VAL A 73 -6.86 -22.47 3.95
CA VAL A 73 -5.95 -23.23 4.80
C VAL A 73 -5.22 -22.27 5.73
N LEU A 74 -5.34 -22.50 7.04
CA LEU A 74 -4.59 -21.77 8.06
C LEU A 74 -3.21 -22.39 8.27
N ILE A 75 -2.16 -21.56 8.25
CA ILE A 75 -0.76 -21.98 8.36
C ILE A 75 -0.08 -21.09 9.42
N ARG A 76 0.95 -21.59 10.09
CA ARG A 76 1.60 -20.93 11.22
C ARG A 76 2.31 -19.63 10.85
N ASP A 77 2.77 -19.50 9.61
CA ASP A 77 3.52 -18.36 9.09
C ASP A 77 3.48 -18.38 7.55
N ASP A 78 3.72 -17.21 6.96
CA ASP A 78 3.65 -16.96 5.52
C ASP A 78 4.79 -17.65 4.75
N TYR A 79 5.97 -17.75 5.36
CA TYR A 79 7.10 -18.46 4.78
C TYR A 79 6.80 -19.97 4.58
N ARG A 80 6.21 -20.63 5.57
CA ARG A 80 5.78 -22.02 5.49
C ARG A 80 4.62 -22.17 4.51
N ALA A 81 3.70 -21.21 4.44
CA ALA A 81 2.63 -21.20 3.45
C ALA A 81 3.17 -21.23 2.01
N ARG A 82 4.14 -20.36 1.69
CA ARG A 82 4.82 -20.36 0.38
C ARG A 82 5.48 -21.71 0.09
N ARG A 83 6.17 -22.30 1.06
CA ARG A 83 6.84 -23.60 0.90
C ARG A 83 5.87 -24.75 0.66
N LEU A 84 4.79 -24.84 1.44
CA LEU A 84 3.73 -25.85 1.25
C LEU A 84 3.10 -25.71 -0.13
N LEU A 85 2.86 -24.48 -0.59
CA LEU A 85 2.33 -24.24 -1.93
C LEU A 85 3.29 -24.74 -3.02
N HIS A 86 4.59 -24.39 -2.94
CA HIS A 86 5.58 -24.83 -3.93
C HIS A 86 5.70 -26.36 -3.99
N GLU A 87 5.66 -27.03 -2.83
CA GLU A 87 5.67 -28.49 -2.72
C GLU A 87 4.39 -29.11 -3.32
N ALA A 88 3.21 -28.56 -2.98
CA ALA A 88 1.93 -29.06 -3.45
C ALA A 88 1.76 -28.96 -4.97
N VAL A 89 2.26 -27.89 -5.59
CA VAL A 89 2.21 -27.73 -7.06
C VAL A 89 3.36 -28.42 -7.79
N GLY A 90 4.30 -29.01 -7.04
CA GLY A 90 5.42 -29.79 -7.56
C GLY A 90 6.43 -28.96 -8.35
N ILE A 91 6.77 -27.76 -7.86
CA ILE A 91 7.87 -26.97 -8.45
C ILE A 91 9.16 -27.79 -8.35
N GLN A 92 9.86 -27.94 -9.47
CA GLN A 92 11.09 -28.73 -9.52
C GLN A 92 12.32 -27.90 -9.17
N ALA A 93 13.37 -28.56 -8.66
CA ALA A 93 14.66 -27.92 -8.49
C ALA A 93 15.19 -27.40 -9.84
N GLY A 94 15.63 -26.15 -9.88
CA GLY A 94 16.07 -25.47 -11.10
C GLY A 94 14.94 -24.87 -11.95
N GLU A 95 13.66 -25.08 -11.61
CA GLU A 95 12.54 -24.47 -12.32
C GLU A 95 12.48 -22.95 -12.04
N TRP A 96 12.17 -22.17 -13.09
CA TRP A 96 12.03 -20.72 -12.95
C TRP A 96 10.66 -20.34 -12.39
N VAL A 97 10.64 -19.47 -11.38
CA VAL A 97 9.44 -18.91 -10.78
C VAL A 97 9.47 -17.39 -10.92
N GLY A 98 8.46 -16.82 -11.58
CA GLY A 98 8.31 -15.38 -11.75
C GLY A 98 8.07 -14.69 -10.39
N VAL A 99 8.80 -13.62 -10.11
CA VAL A 99 8.65 -12.78 -8.91
C VAL A 99 8.85 -11.31 -9.29
N PRO A 100 8.25 -10.34 -8.59
CA PRO A 100 8.48 -8.92 -8.90
C PRO A 100 9.94 -8.52 -8.64
N ALA A 101 10.46 -7.54 -9.40
CA ALA A 101 11.82 -7.04 -9.23
C ALA A 101 12.09 -6.46 -7.84
N ASN A 102 11.05 -6.01 -7.12
CA ASN A 102 11.14 -5.59 -5.73
C ASN A 102 10.71 -6.68 -4.74
N ALA A 103 10.60 -7.96 -5.14
CA ALA A 103 10.16 -9.04 -4.25
C ALA A 103 10.84 -8.98 -2.88
N SER A 104 10.05 -9.15 -1.82
CA SER A 104 10.59 -9.21 -0.47
C SER A 104 11.63 -10.31 -0.35
N ARG A 105 12.54 -10.15 0.62
CA ARG A 105 13.53 -11.17 0.93
C ARG A 105 12.85 -12.52 1.17
N ASP A 106 11.78 -12.54 1.96
CA ASP A 106 11.13 -13.79 2.36
C ASP A 106 10.47 -14.51 1.18
N LEU A 107 9.87 -13.76 0.24
CA LEU A 107 9.34 -14.34 -0.99
C LEU A 107 10.47 -14.92 -1.85
N ALA A 108 11.51 -14.14 -2.13
CA ALA A 108 12.64 -14.60 -2.96
C ALA A 108 13.38 -15.80 -2.33
N GLU A 109 13.59 -15.79 -1.01
CA GLU A 109 14.23 -16.90 -0.29
C GLU A 109 13.34 -18.14 -0.21
N SER A 110 12.01 -18.00 -0.14
CA SER A 110 11.11 -19.17 -0.20
C SER A 110 11.29 -19.97 -1.50
N VAL A 111 11.43 -19.29 -2.64
CA VAL A 111 11.70 -19.90 -3.95
C VAL A 111 13.06 -20.59 -3.95
N LYS A 112 14.12 -19.90 -3.48
CA LYS A 112 15.48 -20.44 -3.44
C LYS A 112 15.61 -21.64 -2.50
N HIS A 113 14.97 -21.62 -1.34
CA HIS A 113 14.98 -22.74 -0.39
C HIS A 113 14.23 -23.96 -0.92
N HIS A 114 13.27 -23.77 -1.84
CA HIS A 114 12.68 -24.86 -2.63
C HIS A 114 13.60 -25.33 -3.79
N LYS A 115 14.82 -24.78 -3.89
CA LYS A 115 15.79 -25.02 -4.97
C LYS A 115 15.32 -24.59 -6.36
N ALA A 116 14.25 -23.81 -6.43
CA ALA A 116 13.80 -23.15 -7.66
C ALA A 116 14.60 -21.86 -7.90
N LEU A 117 14.48 -21.31 -9.10
CA LEU A 117 15.22 -20.13 -9.52
C LEU A 117 14.27 -18.93 -9.65
N PRO A 118 14.49 -17.83 -8.91
CA PRO A 118 13.66 -16.63 -9.06
C PRO A 118 13.95 -15.95 -10.40
N ARG A 119 12.90 -15.67 -11.17
CA ARG A 119 12.95 -14.83 -12.37
C ARG A 119 12.27 -13.49 -12.05
N PHE A 120 13.08 -12.46 -11.87
CA PHE A 120 12.59 -11.12 -11.52
C PHE A 120 11.91 -10.44 -12.72
N LEU A 121 10.77 -9.81 -12.49
CA LEU A 121 9.91 -9.20 -13.50
C LEU A 121 9.74 -7.70 -13.24
N ASP A 122 9.66 -6.93 -14.32
CA ASP A 122 9.52 -5.47 -14.29
C ASP A 122 8.16 -4.99 -13.77
N PHE A 123 8.11 -3.73 -13.33
CA PHE A 123 6.88 -2.98 -13.14
C PHE A 123 6.70 -1.90 -14.20
N ASP A 124 5.46 -1.69 -14.63
CA ASP A 124 5.07 -0.47 -15.33
C ASP A 124 4.85 0.73 -14.38
N ALA A 125 4.46 1.87 -14.94
CA ALA A 125 4.22 3.10 -14.17
C ALA A 125 3.06 2.99 -13.15
N HIS A 126 2.16 2.02 -13.33
CA HIS A 126 1.02 1.73 -12.46
C HIS A 126 1.27 0.52 -11.54
N LEU A 127 2.54 0.12 -11.39
CA LEU A 127 3.00 -1.01 -10.57
C LEU A 127 2.38 -2.35 -10.99
N GLN A 128 1.99 -2.48 -12.26
CA GLN A 128 1.58 -3.76 -12.83
C GLN A 128 2.81 -4.55 -13.25
N LEU A 129 2.78 -5.85 -12.93
CA LEU A 129 3.86 -6.76 -13.23
C LEU A 129 3.92 -7.04 -14.73
N ALA A 130 5.11 -7.06 -15.30
CA ALA A 130 5.30 -7.49 -16.68
C ALA A 130 4.84 -8.96 -16.86
N PRO A 131 4.24 -9.32 -18.02
CA PRO A 131 3.90 -10.70 -18.33
C PRO A 131 5.12 -11.64 -18.23
N SER A 132 4.88 -12.88 -17.80
CA SER A 132 5.91 -13.89 -17.61
C SER A 132 5.66 -15.12 -18.47
N ASP A 133 6.74 -15.77 -18.91
CA ASP A 133 6.75 -17.09 -19.54
C ASP A 133 6.85 -18.23 -18.51
N THR A 134 7.07 -17.91 -17.24
CA THR A 134 7.17 -18.90 -16.16
C THR A 134 5.83 -19.55 -15.87
N ARG A 135 5.84 -20.84 -15.51
CA ARG A 135 4.62 -21.58 -15.17
C ARG A 135 3.90 -21.00 -13.95
N TYR A 136 4.66 -20.49 -12.99
CA TYR A 136 4.16 -19.89 -11.77
C TYR A 136 4.78 -18.51 -11.59
N THR A 137 3.94 -17.52 -11.36
CA THR A 137 4.34 -16.13 -11.12
C THR A 137 3.65 -15.61 -9.87
N TRP A 138 4.46 -15.11 -8.95
CA TRP A 138 4.02 -14.33 -7.80
C TRP A 138 3.93 -12.86 -8.16
N ALA A 139 2.89 -12.20 -7.65
CA ALA A 139 2.91 -10.77 -7.43
C ALA A 139 2.80 -10.48 -5.94
N GLN A 140 3.46 -9.43 -5.47
CA GLN A 140 3.44 -9.00 -4.08
C GLN A 140 3.10 -7.52 -4.04
N ALA A 141 1.87 -7.21 -3.62
CA ALA A 141 1.45 -5.81 -3.47
C ALA A 141 1.80 -5.33 -2.07
N ILE A 142 2.69 -4.34 -2.00
CA ILE A 142 3.13 -3.75 -0.73
C ILE A 142 1.89 -3.31 0.04
N ARG A 143 1.67 -3.88 1.21
CA ARG A 143 0.63 -3.52 2.18
C ARG A 143 -0.79 -3.45 1.59
N GLY A 144 -1.08 -4.29 0.59
CA GLY A 144 -2.36 -4.31 -0.12
C GLY A 144 -2.68 -3.03 -0.91
N LEU A 145 -1.68 -2.22 -1.27
CA LEU A 145 -1.88 -0.89 -1.85
C LEU A 145 -2.58 -0.88 -3.21
N TRP A 146 -2.35 -1.91 -4.04
CA TRP A 146 -2.96 -2.04 -5.37
C TRP A 146 -3.34 -3.50 -5.64
N GLN A 147 -4.21 -3.70 -6.62
CA GLN A 147 -4.53 -5.02 -7.15
C GLN A 147 -3.48 -5.40 -8.22
N PRO A 148 -2.65 -6.43 -8.00
CA PRO A 148 -1.69 -6.85 -9.03
C PRO A 148 -2.38 -7.58 -10.18
N GLN A 149 -1.75 -7.51 -11.35
CA GLN A 149 -2.12 -8.25 -12.56
C GLN A 149 -0.95 -9.12 -13.04
N ASN A 150 -1.21 -9.97 -14.04
CA ASN A 150 -0.22 -10.81 -14.71
C ASN A 150 0.52 -11.82 -13.80
N ALA A 151 -0.13 -12.25 -12.71
CA ALA A 151 0.39 -13.26 -11.81
C ALA A 151 -0.65 -14.33 -11.49
N ALA A 152 -0.19 -15.57 -11.32
CA ALA A 152 -1.04 -16.69 -10.91
C ALA A 152 -1.32 -16.66 -9.40
N TRP A 153 -0.34 -16.21 -8.62
CA TRP A 153 -0.36 -16.20 -7.17
C TRP A 153 -0.16 -14.80 -6.62
N LEU A 154 -1.00 -14.41 -5.67
CA LEU A 154 -0.96 -13.11 -5.02
C LEU A 154 -0.46 -13.25 -3.60
N ASP A 155 0.57 -12.48 -3.24
CA ASP A 155 1.16 -12.43 -1.91
C ASP A 155 0.80 -11.10 -1.24
N PHE A 156 -0.09 -11.19 -0.26
CA PHE A 156 -0.49 -10.13 0.66
C PHE A 156 -0.14 -10.51 2.10
N ALA A 157 0.97 -11.23 2.31
CA ALA A 157 1.40 -11.66 3.63
C ALA A 157 1.57 -10.51 4.64
N ASP A 158 1.81 -9.30 4.15
CA ASP A 158 2.01 -8.10 4.96
C ASP A 158 0.72 -7.36 5.31
N THR A 159 -0.45 -7.93 4.97
CA THR A 159 -1.77 -7.40 5.32
C THR A 159 -2.84 -8.50 5.50
N LEU A 160 -4.08 -8.09 5.79
CA LEU A 160 -5.27 -8.92 5.98
C LEU A 160 -6.14 -8.94 4.71
N PRO A 161 -7.00 -9.96 4.52
CA PRO A 161 -7.96 -9.97 3.42
C PRO A 161 -9.08 -8.94 3.63
N LEU A 162 -9.73 -8.54 2.54
CA LEU A 162 -10.95 -7.74 2.58
C LEU A 162 -12.17 -8.68 2.77
N PRO A 163 -13.01 -8.46 3.82
CA PRO A 163 -14.26 -9.19 4.02
C PRO A 163 -15.15 -9.23 2.78
N GLY A 164 -15.70 -10.40 2.45
CA GLY A 164 -16.65 -10.55 1.35
C GLY A 164 -16.06 -10.40 -0.06
N ALA A 165 -14.72 -10.37 -0.21
CA ALA A 165 -14.08 -10.38 -1.52
C ALA A 165 -14.49 -11.63 -2.33
N VAL A 166 -15.13 -11.39 -3.50
CA VAL A 166 -15.61 -12.45 -4.40
C VAL A 166 -14.70 -12.70 -5.60
N GLU A 167 -13.94 -11.69 -6.02
CA GLU A 167 -12.88 -11.86 -7.03
C GLU A 167 -11.77 -12.74 -6.43
N ARG A 168 -11.18 -13.64 -7.23
CA ARG A 168 -10.13 -14.57 -6.74
C ARG A 168 -9.09 -14.84 -7.82
N SER A 169 -7.82 -14.80 -7.45
CA SER A 169 -6.74 -15.47 -8.21
C SER A 169 -6.73 -16.96 -7.89
N SER A 170 -5.91 -17.73 -8.61
CA SER A 170 -5.78 -19.17 -8.33
C SER A 170 -5.33 -19.46 -6.90
N VAL A 171 -4.42 -18.61 -6.39
CA VAL A 171 -3.96 -18.63 -5.01
C VAL A 171 -3.78 -17.20 -4.51
N THR A 172 -4.21 -16.96 -3.27
CA THR A 172 -3.89 -15.74 -2.52
C THR A 172 -3.38 -16.09 -1.13
N LEU A 173 -2.28 -15.47 -0.73
CA LEU A 173 -1.68 -15.57 0.60
C LEU A 173 -1.92 -14.29 1.37
N TYR A 174 -2.40 -14.40 2.61
CA TYR A 174 -2.50 -13.27 3.56
C TYR A 174 -1.76 -13.59 4.85
N GLY A 175 -1.31 -12.55 5.55
CA GLY A 175 -0.85 -12.68 6.93
C GLY A 175 -2.03 -12.63 7.89
N LEU A 176 -1.93 -13.31 9.03
CA LEU A 176 -2.94 -13.22 10.10
C LEU A 176 -2.57 -12.21 11.18
N HIS A 177 -1.28 -11.84 11.28
CA HIS A 177 -0.77 -10.85 12.24
C HIS A 177 -1.18 -11.20 13.69
N LEU A 178 -1.00 -12.46 14.07
CA LEU A 178 -1.28 -12.93 15.42
C LEU A 178 -0.15 -12.52 16.38
N PRO A 179 -0.43 -12.18 17.64
CA PRO A 179 0.56 -11.82 18.66
C PRO A 179 1.25 -13.08 19.21
N ASP A 180 1.69 -13.95 18.31
CA ASP A 180 2.35 -15.22 18.58
C ASP A 180 3.69 -15.16 17.85
N GLY A 181 4.75 -14.74 18.56
CA GLY A 181 5.97 -14.20 17.97
C GLY A 181 6.58 -15.04 16.84
N ASP A 182 6.67 -16.36 17.04
CA ASP A 182 7.23 -17.29 16.04
C ASP A 182 6.17 -17.85 15.07
N ARG A 183 4.89 -17.58 15.33
CA ARG A 183 3.74 -18.12 14.57
C ARG A 183 2.71 -17.01 14.31
N PRO A 184 3.07 -15.94 13.59
CA PRO A 184 2.17 -14.81 13.34
C PRO A 184 0.97 -15.19 12.47
N GLY A 185 0.95 -16.41 11.94
CA GLY A 185 -0.17 -16.97 11.20
C GLY A 185 -0.24 -16.48 9.76
N ALA A 186 -0.71 -17.35 8.89
CA ALA A 186 -0.97 -17.08 7.49
C ALA A 186 -2.25 -17.79 7.03
N LEU A 187 -2.84 -17.27 5.97
CA LEU A 187 -4.06 -17.77 5.36
C LEU A 187 -3.83 -17.94 3.86
N LEU A 188 -3.93 -19.18 3.39
CA LEU A 188 -4.04 -19.45 1.96
C LEU A 188 -5.51 -19.49 1.56
N VAL A 189 -5.84 -18.82 0.47
CA VAL A 189 -7.14 -18.87 -0.19
C VAL A 189 -6.93 -19.47 -1.58
N LEU A 190 -7.73 -20.48 -1.91
CA LEU A 190 -7.52 -21.33 -3.08
C LEU A 190 -8.82 -21.40 -3.90
N THR A 191 -8.69 -21.48 -5.22
CA THR A 191 -9.83 -21.76 -6.12
C THR A 191 -9.85 -23.21 -6.63
N ASP A 192 -8.73 -23.91 -6.54
CA ASP A 192 -8.56 -25.29 -7.00
C ASP A 192 -8.74 -26.27 -5.83
N PRO A 193 -9.81 -27.10 -5.82
CA PRO A 193 -10.03 -28.12 -4.79
C PRO A 193 -8.92 -29.15 -4.69
N THR A 194 -8.30 -29.55 -5.80
CA THR A 194 -7.22 -30.56 -5.79
C THR A 194 -5.96 -30.00 -5.13
N LEU A 195 -5.64 -28.74 -5.40
CA LEU A 195 -4.54 -28.06 -4.71
C LEU A 195 -4.81 -27.89 -3.22
N TYR A 196 -6.05 -27.53 -2.84
CA TYR A 196 -6.49 -27.47 -1.45
C TYR A 196 -6.30 -28.82 -0.72
N GLU A 197 -6.79 -29.91 -1.29
CA GLU A 197 -6.65 -31.25 -0.71
C GLU A 197 -5.17 -31.65 -0.56
N THR A 198 -4.34 -31.33 -1.57
CA THR A 198 -2.90 -31.62 -1.55
C THR A 198 -2.18 -30.86 -0.44
N ILE A 199 -2.46 -29.55 -0.28
CA ILE A 199 -1.87 -28.74 0.79
C ILE A 199 -2.33 -29.26 2.16
N CYS A 200 -3.61 -29.57 2.31
CA CYS A 200 -4.15 -30.14 3.54
C CYS A 200 -3.48 -31.48 3.91
N ALA A 201 -3.18 -32.33 2.93
CA ALA A 201 -2.48 -33.60 3.15
C ALA A 201 -0.99 -33.42 3.50
N LEU A 202 -0.33 -32.38 2.97
CA LEU A 202 1.07 -32.07 3.28
C LEU A 202 1.25 -31.36 4.63
N ARG A 203 0.24 -30.58 5.06
CA ARG A 203 0.28 -29.80 6.30
C ARG A 203 0.45 -30.69 7.52
N GLN A 204 1.48 -30.41 8.33
CA GLN A 204 1.74 -31.09 9.60
C GLN A 204 1.11 -30.33 10.78
N PRO A 205 0.91 -30.97 11.95
CA PRO A 205 0.38 -30.28 13.14
C PRO A 205 1.20 -29.04 13.55
N ASP A 206 2.53 -29.09 13.40
CA ASP A 206 3.43 -27.95 13.68
C ASP A 206 3.37 -26.84 12.63
N ASP A 207 2.65 -27.05 11.53
CA ASP A 207 2.40 -26.03 10.51
C ASP A 207 1.13 -25.22 10.81
N CYS A 208 0.38 -25.54 11.87
CA CYS A 208 -0.86 -24.84 12.20
C CYS A 208 -0.62 -23.65 13.14
N PRO A 209 -1.34 -22.52 12.94
CA PRO A 209 -1.31 -21.40 13.87
C PRO A 209 -2.15 -21.73 15.12
N ASN A 210 -2.10 -20.87 16.13
CA ASN A 210 -3.02 -20.96 17.26
C ASN A 210 -4.47 -20.71 16.80
N PRO A 211 -5.38 -21.70 16.91
CA PRO A 211 -6.74 -21.57 16.39
C PRO A 211 -7.58 -20.53 17.13
N LYS A 212 -7.31 -20.28 18.42
CA LYS A 212 -8.01 -19.27 19.22
C LYS A 212 -7.71 -17.86 18.73
N LEU A 213 -6.43 -17.58 18.48
CA LEU A 213 -5.96 -16.30 17.94
C LEU A 213 -6.47 -16.10 16.50
N ALA A 214 -6.36 -17.13 15.65
CA ALA A 214 -6.84 -17.07 14.27
C ALA A 214 -8.36 -16.80 14.19
N LEU A 215 -9.16 -17.44 15.04
CA LEU A 215 -10.61 -17.21 15.10
C LEU A 215 -10.96 -15.82 15.65
N ALA A 216 -10.23 -15.33 16.66
CA ALA A 216 -10.42 -13.98 17.19
C ALA A 216 -10.14 -12.91 16.12
N GLN A 217 -9.06 -13.06 15.35
CA GLN A 217 -8.74 -12.16 14.24
C GLN A 217 -9.81 -12.19 13.14
N CYS A 218 -10.33 -13.37 12.78
CA CYS A 218 -11.44 -13.49 11.84
C CYS A 218 -12.67 -12.68 12.29
N LYS A 219 -13.01 -12.75 13.58
CA LYS A 219 -14.17 -12.03 14.14
C LYS A 219 -13.97 -10.52 14.21
N ARG A 220 -12.74 -10.05 14.42
CA ARG A 220 -12.37 -8.62 14.45
C ARG A 220 -12.42 -7.99 13.06
N LEU A 221 -12.08 -8.76 12.02
CA LEU A 221 -11.81 -8.26 10.68
C LEU A 221 -12.93 -7.37 10.07
N PRO A 222 -14.23 -7.70 10.16
CA PRO A 222 -15.28 -6.87 9.54
C PRO A 222 -15.28 -5.42 10.02
N GLN A 223 -15.21 -5.20 11.34
CA GLN A 223 -15.20 -3.86 11.92
C GLN A 223 -13.92 -3.10 11.58
N LEU A 224 -12.78 -3.79 11.65
CA LEU A 224 -11.49 -3.24 11.25
C LEU A 224 -11.51 -2.78 9.78
N ALA A 225 -12.01 -3.62 8.89
CA ALA A 225 -12.04 -3.36 7.45
C ALA A 225 -13.00 -2.23 7.08
N GLU A 226 -14.18 -2.15 7.71
CA GLU A 226 -15.15 -1.06 7.50
C GLU A 226 -14.51 0.30 7.84
N GLN A 227 -13.96 0.40 9.04
CA GLN A 227 -13.38 1.64 9.54
C GLN A 227 -12.13 2.05 8.75
N GLN A 228 -11.24 1.09 8.45
CA GLN A 228 -10.06 1.32 7.62
C GLN A 228 -10.43 1.75 6.20
N SER A 229 -11.40 1.09 5.56
CA SER A 229 -11.84 1.43 4.20
C SER A 229 -12.41 2.85 4.12
N LYS A 230 -13.16 3.27 5.13
CA LYS A 230 -13.68 4.64 5.24
C LYS A 230 -12.55 5.67 5.30
N ASN A 231 -11.57 5.47 6.18
CA ASN A 231 -10.45 6.39 6.34
C ASN A 231 -9.58 6.46 5.07
N LEU A 232 -9.32 5.32 4.43
CA LEU A 232 -8.58 5.26 3.17
C LEU A 232 -9.31 5.99 2.02
N ALA A 233 -10.64 5.82 1.93
CA ALA A 233 -11.45 6.52 0.94
C ALA A 233 -11.38 8.03 1.14
N GLU A 234 -11.43 8.49 2.40
CA GLU A 234 -11.35 9.90 2.74
C GLU A 234 -9.99 10.52 2.41
N VAL A 235 -8.88 9.81 2.67
CA VAL A 235 -7.54 10.27 2.27
C VAL A 235 -7.40 10.36 0.75
N ARG A 236 -7.85 9.33 0.00
CA ARG A 236 -7.84 9.36 -1.48
C ARG A 236 -8.64 10.54 -2.03
N ARG A 237 -9.84 10.73 -1.47
CA ARG A 237 -10.72 11.84 -1.83
C ARG A 237 -10.04 13.18 -1.54
N GLY A 238 -9.45 13.34 -0.36
CA GLY A 238 -8.80 14.58 0.04
C GLY A 238 -7.61 14.96 -0.83
N VAL A 239 -6.68 14.03 -1.12
CA VAL A 239 -5.52 14.34 -1.98
C VAL A 239 -5.94 14.65 -3.42
N HIS A 240 -6.99 13.99 -3.91
CA HIS A 240 -7.52 14.22 -5.25
C HIS A 240 -8.27 15.55 -5.35
N GLU A 241 -9.25 15.80 -4.47
CA GLU A 241 -10.04 17.04 -4.48
C GLU A 241 -9.17 18.27 -4.18
N ALA A 242 -8.22 18.17 -3.24
CA ALA A 242 -7.39 19.30 -2.86
C ALA A 242 -6.27 19.57 -3.87
N ALA A 243 -5.54 18.56 -4.35
CA ALA A 243 -4.33 18.77 -5.18
C ALA A 243 -4.38 18.16 -6.59
N GLY A 244 -5.45 17.44 -6.94
CA GLY A 244 -5.56 16.73 -8.21
C GLY A 244 -4.57 15.57 -8.36
N LEU A 245 -4.00 15.07 -7.25
CA LEU A 245 -2.98 14.02 -7.28
C LEU A 245 -3.61 12.66 -7.57
N GLU A 246 -2.93 11.87 -8.41
CA GLU A 246 -3.34 10.50 -8.72
C GLU A 246 -3.05 9.55 -7.55
N THR A 247 -3.91 8.56 -7.38
CA THR A 247 -3.71 7.47 -6.40
C THR A 247 -3.94 6.12 -7.06
N LEU A 248 -3.27 5.07 -6.56
CA LEU A 248 -3.60 3.71 -7.00
C LEU A 248 -5.02 3.37 -6.58
N GLN A 249 -5.72 2.66 -7.47
CA GLN A 249 -7.04 2.11 -7.17
C GLN A 249 -6.96 1.16 -5.98
N ALA A 250 -8.00 1.20 -5.14
CA ALA A 250 -8.10 0.33 -3.99
C ALA A 250 -8.05 -1.15 -4.41
N ASN A 251 -7.24 -1.94 -3.71
CA ASN A 251 -7.24 -3.38 -3.84
C ASN A 251 -8.60 -3.95 -3.36
N LYS A 252 -9.15 -4.90 -4.10
CA LYS A 252 -10.47 -5.50 -3.82
C LYS A 252 -10.38 -6.80 -3.01
N LEU A 253 -9.18 -7.34 -2.84
CA LEU A 253 -8.90 -8.61 -2.18
C LEU A 253 -8.23 -8.43 -0.81
N ALA A 254 -7.41 -7.40 -0.66
CA ALA A 254 -6.61 -7.13 0.52
C ALA A 254 -6.97 -5.79 1.15
N LEU A 255 -6.97 -5.75 2.47
CA LEU A 255 -7.18 -4.52 3.24
C LEU A 255 -5.92 -3.66 3.14
N ALA A 256 -5.97 -2.58 2.38
CA ALA A 256 -4.82 -1.68 2.30
C ALA A 256 -4.54 -1.03 3.67
N THR A 257 -3.28 -0.81 4.00
CA THR A 257 -2.91 -0.07 5.23
C THR A 257 -2.63 1.41 4.95
N GLY A 258 -2.59 1.81 3.68
CA GLY A 258 -2.39 3.19 3.29
C GLY A 258 -2.88 3.51 1.89
N VAL A 259 -2.57 4.72 1.44
CA VAL A 259 -2.85 5.20 0.09
C VAL A 259 -1.52 5.41 -0.63
N ALA A 260 -1.40 4.87 -1.84
CA ALA A 260 -0.30 5.18 -2.73
C ALA A 260 -0.65 6.43 -3.54
N VAL A 261 0.10 7.52 -3.36
CA VAL A 261 -0.05 8.79 -4.07
C VAL A 261 1.08 8.90 -5.09
N GLN A 262 0.74 9.20 -6.34
CA GLN A 262 1.74 9.37 -7.38
C GLN A 262 2.39 10.75 -7.28
N ILE A 263 3.72 10.80 -7.36
CA ILE A 263 4.47 12.03 -7.58
C ILE A 263 4.36 12.38 -9.06
N PRO A 264 3.78 13.54 -9.42
CA PRO A 264 3.54 13.87 -10.83
C PRO A 264 4.82 13.93 -11.66
N ALA A 265 4.70 13.57 -12.94
CA ALA A 265 5.84 13.38 -13.83
C ALA A 265 6.70 14.65 -13.97
N GLU A 266 6.05 15.80 -13.93
CA GLU A 266 6.63 17.15 -14.01
C GLU A 266 7.37 17.58 -12.75
N SER A 267 7.22 16.87 -11.63
CA SER A 267 7.93 17.15 -10.39
C SER A 267 9.19 16.29 -10.28
N ASN A 268 10.25 16.84 -9.69
CA ASN A 268 11.40 16.05 -9.29
C ASN A 268 11.02 15.17 -8.09
N VAL A 269 11.22 13.86 -8.21
CA VAL A 269 10.85 12.86 -7.19
C VAL A 269 11.47 13.15 -5.83
N ALA A 270 12.78 13.37 -5.79
CA ALA A 270 13.50 13.58 -4.53
C ALA A 270 13.07 14.88 -3.87
N THR A 271 12.92 15.96 -4.66
CA THR A 271 12.45 17.24 -4.15
C THR A 271 11.03 17.12 -3.60
N PHE A 272 10.09 16.50 -4.32
CA PHE A 272 8.72 16.31 -3.84
C PHE A 272 8.69 15.55 -2.52
N TYR A 273 9.40 14.43 -2.45
CA TYR A 273 9.49 13.65 -1.22
C TYR A 273 10.08 14.46 -0.05
N SER A 274 11.17 15.21 -0.26
CA SER A 274 11.77 16.05 0.79
C SER A 274 10.84 17.13 1.31
N TYR A 275 10.02 17.76 0.45
CA TYR A 275 9.02 18.73 0.90
C TYR A 275 7.95 18.06 1.78
N VAL A 276 7.41 16.91 1.35
CA VAL A 276 6.38 16.20 2.13
C VAL A 276 6.93 15.74 3.49
N GLU A 277 8.18 15.28 3.52
CA GLU A 277 8.87 14.92 4.77
C GLU A 277 9.03 16.12 5.71
N GLN A 278 9.43 17.29 5.19
CA GLN A 278 9.59 18.52 5.98
C GLN A 278 8.28 19.06 6.56
N GLU A 279 7.13 18.66 6.01
CA GLU A 279 5.82 18.96 6.58
C GLU A 279 5.45 18.06 7.77
N ASN A 280 6.38 17.22 8.25
CA ASN A 280 6.16 16.22 9.30
C ASN A 280 4.96 15.30 8.98
N THR A 281 4.70 15.09 7.68
CA THR A 281 3.69 14.15 7.23
C THR A 281 4.29 12.75 7.25
N PRO A 282 3.63 11.74 7.84
CA PRO A 282 4.22 10.41 8.05
C PRO A 282 4.23 9.58 6.77
N VAL A 283 4.68 10.15 5.65
CA VAL A 283 4.81 9.42 4.38
C VAL A 283 6.06 8.56 4.38
N ARG A 284 6.03 7.48 3.61
CA ARG A 284 7.23 6.70 3.28
C ARG A 284 7.33 6.58 1.78
N TRP A 285 8.56 6.56 1.27
CA TRP A 285 8.77 6.37 -0.16
C TRP A 285 8.73 4.86 -0.48
N LEU A 286 8.05 4.42 -1.55
CA LEU A 286 7.95 2.97 -1.82
C LEU A 286 9.30 2.24 -1.89
N PRO A 287 10.36 2.80 -2.53
CA PRO A 287 11.68 2.18 -2.52
C PRO A 287 12.31 2.03 -1.11
N GLN A 288 11.87 2.81 -0.11
CA GLN A 288 12.32 2.65 1.28
C GLN A 288 11.56 1.55 2.02
N ILE A 289 10.31 1.26 1.63
CA ILE A 289 9.52 0.17 2.21
C ILE A 289 10.00 -1.16 1.64
N GLN A 290 10.07 -1.24 0.32
CA GLN A 290 10.42 -2.46 -0.40
C GLN A 290 11.25 -2.10 -1.64
N PRO A 291 12.58 -2.01 -1.50
CA PRO A 291 13.48 -1.65 -2.60
C PRO A 291 13.53 -2.77 -3.66
N LEU A 292 14.16 -2.46 -4.80
CA LEU A 292 14.55 -3.50 -5.75
C LEU A 292 15.38 -4.57 -5.05
N HIS A 293 15.04 -5.82 -5.30
CA HIS A 293 15.79 -6.94 -4.76
C HIS A 293 17.19 -6.94 -5.42
N TYR A 294 18.26 -7.10 -4.64
CA TYR A 294 19.64 -6.98 -5.15
C TYR A 294 19.92 -7.89 -6.36
N ALA A 295 19.35 -9.10 -6.38
CA ALA A 295 19.51 -10.06 -7.47
C ALA A 295 18.74 -9.70 -8.76
N ALA A 296 17.86 -8.69 -8.72
CA ALA A 296 17.23 -8.11 -9.91
C ALA A 296 18.15 -7.11 -10.63
N LEU A 297 19.21 -6.62 -9.97
CA LEU A 297 20.16 -5.64 -10.51
C LEU A 297 21.21 -6.31 -11.42
N ARG A 298 20.73 -6.97 -12.48
CA ARG A 298 21.59 -7.73 -13.40
C ARG A 298 22.10 -6.84 -14.55
N ALA A 299 23.32 -7.11 -14.97
CA ALA A 299 23.97 -6.40 -16.08
C ALA A 299 23.46 -6.83 -17.47
N ASP A 300 22.71 -7.93 -17.54
CA ASP A 300 22.11 -8.44 -18.78
C ASP A 300 20.82 -7.72 -19.19
N GLY A 301 20.37 -6.75 -18.38
CA GLY A 301 19.28 -5.83 -18.72
C GLY A 301 17.87 -6.40 -18.57
N ALA A 302 17.70 -7.60 -17.99
CA ALA A 302 16.40 -8.18 -17.69
C ALA A 302 16.33 -8.64 -16.23
N PRO A 303 15.48 -8.04 -15.38
CA PRO A 303 14.54 -6.95 -15.67
C PRO A 303 15.23 -5.61 -16.01
N ASP A 304 14.50 -4.67 -16.63
CA ASP A 304 14.88 -3.25 -16.70
C ASP A 304 14.78 -2.63 -15.30
N HIS A 305 15.76 -2.96 -14.46
CA HIS A 305 15.83 -2.51 -13.08
C HIS A 305 15.86 -0.97 -12.97
N ARG A 306 16.33 -0.24 -13.98
CA ARG A 306 16.33 1.24 -13.97
C ARG A 306 14.92 1.77 -14.20
N GLY A 307 14.22 1.29 -15.22
CA GLY A 307 12.83 1.62 -15.48
C GLY A 307 11.92 1.25 -14.31
N THR A 308 12.05 0.02 -13.82
CA THR A 308 11.27 -0.46 -12.67
C THR A 308 11.56 0.33 -11.39
N GLY A 309 12.83 0.67 -11.13
CA GLY A 309 13.21 1.55 -10.02
C GLY A 309 12.62 2.95 -10.15
N ALA A 310 12.62 3.52 -11.35
CA ALA A 310 12.02 4.83 -11.63
C ALA A 310 10.49 4.82 -11.45
N ASN A 311 9.82 3.74 -11.86
CA ASN A 311 8.38 3.58 -11.67
C ASN A 311 8.02 3.46 -10.18
N LEU A 312 8.73 2.64 -9.41
CA LEU A 312 8.53 2.53 -7.95
C LEU A 312 8.79 3.86 -7.24
N ALA A 313 9.84 4.58 -7.65
CA ALA A 313 10.20 5.89 -7.13
C ALA A 313 9.10 6.96 -7.32
N ARG A 314 8.13 6.75 -8.21
CA ARG A 314 7.04 7.72 -8.42
C ARG A 314 5.90 7.59 -7.42
N TRP A 315 5.98 6.71 -6.44
CA TRP A 315 4.88 6.47 -5.50
C TRP A 315 5.29 6.74 -4.06
N LEU A 316 4.49 7.57 -3.39
CA LEU A 316 4.53 7.79 -1.96
C LEU A 316 3.47 6.94 -1.28
N TYR A 317 3.85 6.32 -0.18
CA TYR A 317 2.95 5.64 0.71
C TYR A 317 2.51 6.57 1.84
N VAL A 318 1.21 6.77 1.95
CA VAL A 318 0.57 7.53 3.02
C VAL A 318 -0.10 6.53 3.96
N PRO A 319 0.45 6.26 5.16
CA PRO A 319 -0.17 5.35 6.11
C PRO A 319 -1.49 5.93 6.62
N VAL A 320 -2.48 5.05 6.79
CA VAL A 320 -3.80 5.40 7.29
C VAL A 320 -4.23 4.34 8.28
N GLY A 321 -4.44 4.71 9.54
CA GLY A 321 -4.92 3.78 10.56
C GLY A 321 -6.45 3.77 10.66
N PRO A 322 -7.06 2.68 11.16
CA PRO A 322 -8.50 2.61 11.40
C PRO A 322 -8.94 3.61 12.47
N ASP A 323 -8.09 3.86 13.47
CA ASP A 323 -8.42 4.76 14.58
C ASP A 323 -8.04 6.23 14.33
N TYR A 324 -7.57 6.56 13.12
CA TYR A 324 -7.21 7.94 12.78
C TYR A 324 -8.42 8.84 12.93
N THR A 325 -8.22 9.94 13.67
CA THR A 325 -9.19 11.00 13.79
C THR A 325 -9.28 11.82 12.50
N PHE A 326 -10.34 12.62 12.39
CA PHE A 326 -10.46 13.55 11.26
C PHE A 326 -9.27 14.52 11.17
N GLU A 327 -8.79 15.03 12.31
CA GLU A 327 -7.66 15.96 12.34
C GLU A 327 -6.37 15.31 11.80
N GLU A 328 -6.18 14.02 12.04
CA GLU A 328 -4.98 13.32 11.58
C GLU A 328 -5.05 13.01 10.09
N ILE A 329 -6.23 12.60 9.60
CA ILE A 329 -6.52 12.50 8.17
C ILE A 329 -6.27 13.86 7.50
N LYS A 330 -6.81 14.94 8.08
CA LYS A 330 -6.64 16.31 7.59
C LYS A 330 -5.17 16.69 7.50
N HIS A 331 -4.39 16.53 8.57
CA HIS A 331 -2.98 16.85 8.55
C HIS A 331 -2.19 15.98 7.56
N GLY A 332 -2.56 14.70 7.41
CA GLY A 332 -1.96 13.80 6.43
C GLY A 332 -2.18 14.27 4.98
N VAL A 333 -3.41 14.67 4.65
CA VAL A 333 -3.76 15.22 3.34
C VAL A 333 -3.09 16.57 3.12
N LEU A 334 -3.20 17.50 4.08
CA LEU A 334 -2.73 18.87 3.92
C LEU A 334 -1.22 18.99 3.76
N GLY A 335 -0.41 18.15 4.41
CA GLY A 335 1.04 18.19 4.21
C GLY A 335 1.48 17.77 2.80
N ILE A 336 0.77 16.82 2.19
CA ILE A 336 0.98 16.43 0.78
C ILE A 336 0.54 17.57 -0.15
N VAL A 337 -0.64 18.13 0.10
CA VAL A 337 -1.21 19.23 -0.71
C VAL A 337 -0.32 20.47 -0.66
N LYS A 338 0.19 20.83 0.52
CA LYS A 338 1.12 21.94 0.72
C LYS A 338 2.40 21.75 -0.08
N SER A 339 2.94 20.53 -0.10
CA SER A 339 4.11 20.18 -0.91
C SER A 339 3.84 20.29 -2.42
N ALA A 340 2.66 19.83 -2.86
CA ALA A 340 2.23 19.98 -4.25
C ALA A 340 2.03 21.45 -4.66
N GLU A 341 1.59 22.31 -3.73
CA GLU A 341 1.48 23.75 -3.92
C GLU A 341 2.87 24.38 -4.10
N TYR A 342 3.80 24.12 -3.17
CA TYR A 342 5.16 24.68 -3.19
C TYR A 342 5.95 24.32 -4.44
N LEU A 343 5.66 23.17 -5.04
CA LEU A 343 6.33 22.70 -6.24
C LEU A 343 5.58 23.04 -7.52
N GLY A 344 4.51 23.84 -7.45
CA GLY A 344 3.73 24.26 -8.61
C GLY A 344 3.05 23.10 -9.35
N VAL A 345 2.78 22.00 -8.65
CA VAL A 345 2.14 20.80 -9.20
C VAL A 345 0.62 20.99 -9.29
N ARG A 346 -0.01 21.37 -8.17
CA ARG A 346 -1.47 21.64 -8.09
C ARG A 346 -1.93 22.67 -9.14
N TRP A 347 -1.04 23.60 -9.39
CA TRP A 347 -1.14 24.68 -10.35
C TRP A 347 -1.36 24.23 -11.79
N ARG A 348 -0.69 23.15 -12.19
CA ARG A 348 -0.85 22.57 -13.52
C ARG A 348 -2.07 21.65 -13.60
N THR A 349 -2.39 20.96 -12.52
CA THR A 349 -3.53 20.03 -12.46
C THR A 349 -4.87 20.73 -12.21
N ASN A 350 -4.87 21.96 -11.66
CA ASN A 350 -6.05 22.80 -11.44
C ASN A 350 -5.77 24.29 -11.73
N PRO A 351 -5.70 24.70 -13.01
CA PRO A 351 -5.33 26.06 -13.40
C PRO A 351 -6.35 27.13 -12.98
N ALA A 352 -7.63 26.78 -12.87
CA ALA A 352 -8.67 27.70 -12.43
C ALA A 352 -8.46 28.13 -10.97
N TYR A 353 -8.23 27.16 -10.08
CA TYR A 353 -7.93 27.44 -8.68
C TYR A 353 -6.64 28.25 -8.53
N ALA A 354 -5.62 27.91 -9.31
CA ALA A 354 -4.35 28.63 -9.24
C ALA A 354 -4.46 30.10 -9.71
N ALA A 355 -5.37 30.40 -10.65
CA ALA A 355 -5.70 31.77 -11.03
C ALA A 355 -6.44 32.53 -9.91
N GLU A 356 -7.42 31.90 -9.25
CA GLU A 356 -8.09 32.47 -8.09
C GLU A 356 -7.10 32.77 -6.96
N TYR A 357 -6.18 31.83 -6.72
CA TYR A 357 -5.14 31.96 -5.70
C TYR A 357 -4.15 33.09 -6.01
N ALA A 358 -3.68 33.19 -7.25
CA ALA A 358 -2.80 34.28 -7.69
C ALA A 358 -3.47 35.65 -7.53
N ALA A 359 -4.76 35.76 -7.87
CA ALA A 359 -5.52 37.00 -7.66
C ALA A 359 -5.61 37.38 -6.17
N LEU A 360 -5.77 36.39 -5.29
CA LEU A 360 -5.77 36.59 -3.85
C LEU A 360 -4.38 37.04 -3.33
N MET A 361 -3.29 36.48 -3.84
CA MET A 361 -1.92 36.89 -3.52
C MET A 361 -1.64 38.34 -3.96
N ASP A 362 -2.02 38.69 -5.18
CA ASP A 362 -1.90 40.06 -5.70
C ASP A 362 -2.71 41.05 -4.85
N GLN A 363 -3.92 40.68 -4.43
CA GLN A 363 -4.74 41.50 -3.54
C GLN A 363 -4.09 41.70 -2.16
N THR A 364 -3.46 40.66 -1.62
CA THR A 364 -2.96 40.66 -0.24
C THR A 364 -1.59 41.30 -0.12
N TYR A 365 -0.67 40.96 -1.03
CA TYR A 365 0.75 41.34 -0.94
C TYR A 365 1.20 42.29 -2.05
N GLY A 366 0.33 42.55 -3.04
CA GLY A 366 0.61 43.41 -4.19
C GLY A 366 1.28 42.67 -5.35
N ALA A 367 1.07 43.18 -6.58
CA ALA A 367 1.54 42.57 -7.84
C ALA A 367 3.08 42.43 -8.00
N GLY A 368 3.85 43.04 -7.10
CA GLY A 368 5.31 42.95 -7.04
C GLY A 368 5.84 41.83 -6.14
N HIS A 369 4.96 41.08 -5.47
CA HIS A 369 5.37 40.03 -4.55
C HIS A 369 5.83 38.78 -5.33
N GLU A 370 7.09 38.37 -5.13
CA GLU A 370 7.70 37.27 -5.88
C GLU A 370 7.21 35.88 -5.46
N ALA A 371 6.52 35.76 -4.32
CA ALA A 371 6.32 34.44 -3.72
C ALA A 371 5.39 33.51 -4.51
N TYR A 372 4.50 34.02 -5.36
CA TYR A 372 3.48 33.15 -5.99
C TYR A 372 3.01 33.69 -7.36
N ARG A 373 3.88 33.63 -8.36
CA ARG A 373 3.47 33.73 -9.77
C ARG A 373 3.26 32.33 -10.33
N PRO A 374 2.07 31.99 -10.86
CA PRO A 374 1.85 30.68 -11.42
C PRO A 374 2.81 30.43 -12.59
N LEU A 375 3.74 29.48 -12.43
CA LEU A 375 4.79 29.20 -13.42
C LEU A 375 4.26 28.77 -14.80
N PHE A 376 3.00 28.32 -14.89
CA PHE A 376 2.34 27.99 -16.16
C PHE A 376 1.79 29.23 -16.90
N ALA A 377 1.78 30.42 -16.27
CA ALA A 377 1.61 31.70 -16.98
C ALA A 377 2.92 32.21 -17.62
N LEU A 378 4.04 31.51 -17.37
CA LEU A 378 5.37 31.79 -17.92
C LEU A 378 5.77 30.76 -18.98
N ASP A 379 4.80 30.19 -19.72
CA ASP A 379 5.05 29.53 -21.00
C ASP A 379 5.58 30.55 -22.06
N GLU A 380 6.66 31.26 -21.72
CA GLU A 380 7.66 31.62 -22.69
C GLU A 380 8.45 30.34 -22.98
N THR A 381 8.53 30.00 -24.26
CA THR A 381 9.40 28.94 -24.76
C THR A 381 10.78 29.08 -24.12
N ILE A 382 11.20 28.06 -23.35
CA ILE A 382 12.59 27.92 -22.92
C ILE A 382 13.44 28.00 -24.20
N PRO A 383 14.33 29.00 -24.36
CA PRO A 383 15.21 29.03 -25.51
C PRO A 383 16.07 27.77 -25.43
N THR A 384 15.97 26.93 -26.45
CA THR A 384 17.00 25.91 -26.70
C THR A 384 18.29 26.68 -26.95
N GLY A 385 19.18 26.73 -25.95
CA GLY A 385 20.47 27.38 -26.07
C GLY A 385 21.28 26.72 -27.19
N ASP A 386 21.84 27.57 -28.05
CA ASP A 386 22.90 27.24 -29.00
C ASP A 386 24.19 26.82 -28.30
#